data_AF-A0A7M1WCT5-F1
#
_entry.id   AF-A0A7M1WCT5-F1
#
_cell.length_a   1.000
_cell.length_b   1.000
_cell.length_c   1.000
_cell.angle_alpha   90.00
_cell.angle_beta   90.00
_cell.angle_gamma   90.00
#
_symmetry.space_group_name_H-M   'P 1'
#
loop_
_entity.id
_entity.type
_entity.pdbx_description
1 polymer ?
#
loop_
_entity_poly.entity_id
_entity_poly.type
_entity_poly.pdbx_seq_one_letter_code
_entity_poly.pdbx_strand_id
1 'polypeptide(L)'
;MTYHLRDTVFFLFVIGNTLAFFIFALYLFIKTGAVNVITLFLVVSSIIVTSLITVSSGLYRVKKEPIKYFCVVSLSKFFLLVFVLSSIFYFHYWENEYYFFSLLISGLLVALICKGDMLPKRNSNKTTKCSDYVKSIFFCLPIVISNVLVMFVPFLERTVIDTMLSKDILAQYVFNFEVSSKISAVVLLSLKILIWPNIVDSSEKEEKAKYKKYGLKVVFVLISTVAIIFVFGRPLYEIMIDLFLSESYNNFIVFLYAVTFSALSVLLYYINLSVLLSGKTYIMTIGCLIISFSHYTGLVYLVPIYGVIGACISSVVSVSAGIVFSLVFNFEFFVNRKKVSNESI
;
A
#
# COMPACT_ATOMS: atom_id res chain seq x y z
N MET A 1 4.84 -14.98 21.48
CA MET A 1 3.66 -15.18 20.60
C MET A 1 4.12 -15.81 19.27
N THR A 2 4.87 -16.92 19.31
CA THR A 2 5.69 -17.43 18.18
C THR A 2 5.49 -18.93 17.96
N TYR A 3 4.25 -19.39 18.09
CA TYR A 3 3.83 -20.76 17.81
C TYR A 3 2.62 -20.63 16.89
N HIS A 4 2.50 -21.46 15.83
CA HIS A 4 1.42 -21.48 14.79
C HIS A 4 1.64 -20.66 13.49
N LEU A 5 2.74 -19.92 13.34
CA LEU A 5 2.94 -18.98 12.21
C LEU A 5 2.88 -19.64 10.81
N ARG A 6 3.44 -20.83 10.61
CA ARG A 6 3.48 -21.47 9.28
C ARG A 6 2.09 -21.81 8.77
N ASP A 7 1.30 -22.54 9.55
CA ASP A 7 0.01 -23.07 9.11
C ASP A 7 -0.98 -21.95 8.83
N THR A 8 -1.00 -20.92 9.70
CA THR A 8 -1.82 -19.72 9.50
C THR A 8 -1.40 -18.93 8.26
N VAL A 9 -0.10 -18.71 8.05
CA VAL A 9 0.40 -18.00 6.85
C VAL A 9 0.09 -18.79 5.58
N PHE A 10 0.28 -20.10 5.60
CA PHE A 10 -0.03 -20.96 4.45
C PHE A 10 -1.53 -20.99 4.16
N PHE A 11 -2.38 -21.08 5.18
CA PHE A 11 -3.83 -21.04 5.04
C PHE A 11 -4.32 -19.70 4.44
N LEU A 12 -3.82 -18.57 4.95
CA LEU A 12 -4.13 -17.25 4.40
C LEU A 12 -3.63 -17.10 2.96
N PHE A 13 -2.44 -17.65 2.66
CA PHE A 13 -1.89 -17.68 1.30
C PHE A 13 -2.80 -18.44 0.34
N VAL A 14 -3.27 -19.64 0.72
CA VAL A 14 -4.17 -20.45 -0.12
C VAL A 14 -5.50 -19.73 -0.34
N ILE A 15 -6.16 -19.27 0.72
CA ILE A 15 -7.46 -18.58 0.60
C ILE A 15 -7.34 -17.33 -0.27
N GLY A 16 -6.31 -16.51 -0.05
CA GLY A 16 -6.09 -15.29 -0.83
C GLY A 16 -5.90 -15.56 -2.32
N ASN A 17 -5.09 -16.57 -2.67
CA ASN A 17 -4.87 -16.95 -4.07
C ASN A 17 -6.13 -17.57 -4.70
N THR A 18 -6.88 -18.39 -3.96
CA THR A 18 -8.15 -18.96 -4.44
C THR A 18 -9.18 -17.86 -4.71
N LEU A 19 -9.30 -16.87 -3.82
CA LEU A 19 -10.22 -15.75 -4.02
C LEU A 19 -9.80 -14.87 -5.22
N ALA A 20 -8.50 -14.61 -5.39
CA ALA A 20 -7.98 -13.91 -6.55
C ALA A 20 -8.27 -14.66 -7.86
N PHE A 21 -8.13 -16.00 -7.88
CA PHE A 21 -8.49 -16.84 -9.00
C PHE A 21 -9.96 -16.65 -9.40
N PHE A 22 -10.89 -16.79 -8.45
CA PHE A 22 -12.32 -16.67 -8.73
C PHE A 22 -12.71 -15.28 -9.22
N ILE A 23 -12.18 -14.23 -8.60
CA ILE A 23 -12.46 -12.84 -9.03
C ILE A 23 -11.97 -12.62 -10.46
N PHE A 24 -10.76 -13.06 -10.79
CA PHE A 24 -10.19 -12.83 -12.11
C PHE A 24 -10.86 -13.68 -13.19
N ALA A 25 -11.19 -14.94 -12.88
CA ALA A 25 -11.95 -15.81 -13.79
C ALA A 25 -13.33 -15.22 -14.09
N LEU A 26 -14.03 -14.70 -13.07
CA LEU A 26 -15.30 -14.01 -13.24
C LEU A 26 -15.16 -12.75 -14.10
N TYR A 27 -14.11 -11.94 -13.87
CA TYR A 27 -13.83 -10.75 -14.68
C TYR A 27 -13.62 -11.09 -16.16
N LEU A 28 -12.79 -12.10 -16.47
CA LEU A 28 -12.57 -12.53 -17.85
C LEU A 28 -13.86 -13.02 -18.52
N PHE A 29 -14.64 -13.82 -17.79
CA PHE A 29 -15.92 -14.32 -18.27
C PHE A 29 -16.89 -13.19 -18.61
N ILE A 30 -17.04 -12.20 -17.73
CA ILE A 30 -17.90 -11.03 -17.95
C ILE A 30 -17.42 -10.20 -19.16
N LYS A 31 -16.11 -9.99 -19.29
CA LYS A 31 -15.56 -9.10 -20.32
C LYS A 31 -15.58 -9.71 -21.72
N THR A 32 -15.30 -11.00 -21.84
CA THR A 32 -15.01 -11.64 -23.13
C THR A 32 -15.97 -12.77 -23.50
N GLY A 33 -16.88 -13.16 -22.59
CA GLY A 33 -17.81 -14.28 -22.81
C GLY A 33 -17.17 -15.67 -22.85
N ALA A 34 -15.83 -15.75 -22.78
CA ALA A 34 -15.04 -16.97 -22.77
C ALA A 34 -13.83 -16.80 -21.83
N VAL A 35 -13.28 -17.90 -21.33
CA VAL A 35 -12.08 -17.85 -20.49
C VAL A 35 -10.89 -18.29 -21.35
N ASN A 36 -10.04 -17.34 -21.76
CA ASN A 36 -8.76 -17.69 -22.39
C ASN A 36 -7.89 -18.39 -21.34
N VAL A 37 -7.71 -19.70 -21.52
CA VAL A 37 -7.02 -20.57 -20.57
C VAL A 37 -5.55 -20.16 -20.39
N ILE A 38 -4.90 -19.69 -21.45
CA ILE A 38 -3.49 -19.27 -21.41
C ILE A 38 -3.34 -17.99 -20.55
N THR A 39 -4.17 -16.98 -20.82
CA THR A 39 -4.18 -15.73 -20.04
C THR A 39 -4.55 -16.01 -18.59
N LEU A 40 -5.55 -16.85 -18.33
CA LEU A 40 -5.92 -17.26 -16.98
C LEU A 40 -4.75 -17.93 -16.25
N PHE A 41 -4.08 -18.89 -16.89
CA PHE A 41 -2.93 -19.59 -16.31
C PHE A 41 -1.80 -18.62 -15.96
N LEU A 42 -1.38 -17.77 -16.91
CA LEU A 42 -0.30 -16.81 -16.69
C LEU A 42 -0.61 -15.86 -15.53
N VAL A 43 -1.83 -15.32 -15.48
CA VAL A 43 -2.25 -14.40 -14.43
C VAL A 43 -2.24 -15.11 -13.08
N VAL A 44 -2.88 -16.27 -12.97
CA VAL A 44 -2.97 -17.01 -11.70
C VAL A 44 -1.59 -17.42 -11.20
N SER A 45 -0.73 -17.95 -12.07
CA SER A 45 0.65 -18.30 -11.72
C SER A 45 1.46 -17.08 -11.28
N SER A 46 1.32 -15.94 -11.96
CA SER A 46 1.99 -14.70 -11.56
C SER A 46 1.50 -14.18 -10.20
N ILE A 47 0.21 -14.32 -9.88
CA ILE A 47 -0.38 -13.96 -8.57
C ILE A 47 0.18 -14.85 -7.46
N ILE A 48 0.30 -16.16 -7.70
CA ILE A 48 0.88 -17.10 -6.74
C ILE A 48 2.34 -16.74 -6.42
N VAL A 49 3.13 -16.43 -7.44
CA VAL A 49 4.55 -16.09 -7.25
C VAL A 49 4.73 -14.72 -6.58
N THR A 50 3.95 -13.72 -6.99
CA THR A 50 4.00 -12.38 -6.37
C THR A 50 3.49 -12.37 -4.94
N SER A 51 2.47 -13.17 -4.62
CA SER A 51 2.02 -13.36 -3.24
C SER A 51 3.07 -14.08 -2.39
N LEU A 52 3.80 -15.05 -2.96
CA LEU A 52 4.93 -15.70 -2.27
C LEU A 52 6.02 -14.69 -1.90
N ILE A 53 6.47 -13.88 -2.87
CA ILE A 53 7.44 -12.79 -2.66
C ILE A 53 6.96 -11.83 -1.55
N THR A 54 5.68 -11.47 -1.60
CA THR A 54 5.07 -10.55 -0.62
C THR A 54 5.11 -11.14 0.78
N VAL A 55 4.71 -12.40 0.95
CA VAL A 55 4.76 -13.13 2.22
C VAL A 55 6.20 -13.24 2.73
N SER A 56 7.15 -13.67 1.88
CA SER A 56 8.57 -13.79 2.25
C SER A 56 9.16 -12.46 2.68
N SER A 57 8.87 -11.38 1.96
CA SER A 57 9.33 -10.04 2.32
C SER A 57 8.75 -9.56 3.66
N GLY A 58 7.52 -9.96 4.01
CA GLY A 58 6.93 -9.74 5.32
C GLY A 58 7.69 -10.49 6.41
N LEU A 59 7.98 -11.77 6.18
CA LEU A 59 8.70 -12.62 7.13
C LEU A 59 10.12 -12.12 7.40
N TYR A 60 10.88 -11.77 6.36
CA TYR A 60 12.24 -11.24 6.53
C TYR A 60 12.29 -9.91 7.26
N ARG A 61 11.28 -9.05 7.08
CA ARG A 61 11.14 -7.81 7.88
C ARG A 61 10.94 -8.12 9.36
N VAL A 62 10.01 -9.01 9.68
CA VAL A 62 9.73 -9.39 11.08
C VAL A 62 10.96 -10.06 11.72
N LYS A 63 11.69 -10.90 10.98
CA LYS A 63 12.93 -11.54 11.43
C LYS A 63 14.14 -10.61 11.50
N LYS A 64 14.01 -9.34 11.09
CA LYS A 64 15.11 -8.36 11.00
C LYS A 64 16.26 -8.87 10.12
N GLU A 65 15.94 -9.48 8.98
CA GLU A 65 16.89 -9.94 7.97
C GLU A 65 16.89 -8.99 6.75
N PRO A 66 17.46 -7.77 6.84
CA PRO A 66 17.33 -6.74 5.81
C PRO A 66 17.97 -7.13 4.47
N ILE A 67 19.05 -7.92 4.49
CA ILE A 67 19.73 -8.39 3.28
C ILE A 67 18.80 -9.33 2.49
N LYS A 68 18.19 -10.32 3.16
CA LYS A 68 17.26 -11.25 2.50
C LYS A 68 16.00 -10.53 1.98
N TYR A 69 15.49 -9.58 2.76
CA TYR A 69 14.40 -8.70 2.32
C TYR A 69 14.80 -7.94 1.04
N PHE A 70 15.96 -7.28 1.05
CA PHE A 70 16.45 -6.53 -0.10
C PHE A 70 16.65 -7.42 -1.32
N CYS A 71 17.27 -8.59 -1.16
CA CYS A 71 17.44 -9.54 -2.26
C CYS A 71 16.10 -9.93 -2.89
N VAL A 72 15.09 -10.31 -2.09
CA VAL A 72 13.79 -10.72 -2.64
C VAL A 72 13.07 -9.58 -3.36
N VAL A 73 13.05 -8.39 -2.77
CA VAL A 73 12.31 -7.26 -3.34
C VAL A 73 13.05 -6.64 -4.53
N SER A 74 14.36 -6.40 -4.41
CA SER A 74 15.15 -5.73 -5.45
C SER A 74 15.41 -6.64 -6.64
N LEU A 75 15.75 -7.92 -6.44
CA LEU A 75 15.98 -8.83 -7.57
C LEU A 75 14.71 -9.09 -8.37
N SER A 76 13.55 -9.21 -7.71
CA SER A 76 12.28 -9.41 -8.43
C SER A 76 11.95 -8.23 -9.33
N LYS A 77 12.18 -7.00 -8.84
CA LYS A 77 12.00 -5.78 -9.64
C LYS A 77 13.06 -5.61 -10.72
N PHE A 78 14.31 -5.96 -10.44
CA PHE A 78 15.39 -5.94 -11.42
C PHE A 78 15.12 -6.90 -12.58
N PHE A 79 14.80 -8.17 -12.31
CA PHE A 79 14.47 -9.12 -13.36
C PHE A 79 13.22 -8.71 -14.14
N LEU A 80 12.18 -8.23 -13.45
CA LEU A 80 10.99 -7.71 -14.12
C LEU A 80 11.35 -6.56 -15.08
N LEU A 81 12.19 -5.62 -14.65
CA LEU A 81 12.66 -4.53 -15.49
C LEU A 81 13.40 -5.05 -16.72
N VAL A 82 14.33 -5.99 -16.55
CA VAL A 82 15.07 -6.60 -17.66
C VAL A 82 14.13 -7.25 -18.68
N PHE A 83 13.15 -8.04 -18.22
CA PHE A 83 12.19 -8.68 -19.11
C PHE A 83 11.29 -7.68 -19.84
N VAL A 84 10.78 -6.66 -19.13
CA VAL A 84 9.95 -5.62 -19.74
C VAL A 84 10.73 -4.78 -20.76
N LEU A 85 11.99 -4.43 -20.46
CA LEU A 85 12.85 -3.73 -21.44
C LEU A 85 13.16 -4.64 -22.63
N SER A 86 13.37 -5.94 -22.39
CA SER A 86 13.62 -6.88 -23.48
C SER A 86 12.45 -6.97 -24.46
N SER A 87 11.21 -6.93 -23.98
CA SER A 87 10.04 -6.97 -24.86
C SER A 87 9.84 -5.69 -25.66
N ILE A 88 10.14 -4.54 -25.05
CA ILE A 88 10.05 -3.23 -25.72
C ILE A 88 11.12 -3.14 -26.83
N PHE A 89 12.37 -3.45 -26.50
CA PHE A 89 13.50 -3.17 -27.39
C PHE A 89 13.85 -4.28 -28.37
N TYR A 90 13.59 -5.55 -28.03
CA TYR A 90 14.00 -6.69 -28.89
C TYR A 90 12.83 -7.38 -29.56
N PHE A 91 11.72 -7.58 -28.85
CA PHE A 91 10.58 -8.32 -29.39
C PHE A 91 9.50 -7.43 -29.99
N HIS A 92 9.54 -6.12 -29.73
CA HIS A 92 8.49 -5.15 -30.07
C HIS A 92 7.08 -5.66 -29.73
N TYR A 93 6.97 -6.39 -28.63
CA TYR A 93 5.76 -7.11 -28.23
C TYR A 93 5.24 -6.56 -26.90
N TRP A 94 4.01 -6.06 -26.91
CA TRP A 94 3.44 -5.31 -25.79
C TRP A 94 2.01 -5.76 -25.46
N GLU A 95 1.85 -7.07 -25.29
CA GLU A 95 0.60 -7.67 -24.84
C GLU A 95 0.61 -7.97 -23.33
N ASN A 96 -0.58 -7.98 -22.73
CA ASN A 96 -0.77 -8.19 -21.29
C ASN A 96 -0.21 -9.55 -20.83
N GLU A 97 -0.32 -10.57 -21.68
CA GLU A 97 0.19 -11.91 -21.47
C GLU A 97 1.70 -11.90 -21.19
N TYR A 98 2.46 -11.10 -21.94
CA TYR A 98 3.91 -11.00 -21.76
C TYR A 98 4.27 -10.33 -20.43
N TYR A 99 3.49 -9.33 -20.00
CA TYR A 99 3.69 -8.70 -18.70
C TYR A 99 3.49 -9.70 -17.56
N PHE A 100 2.42 -10.51 -17.60
CA PHE A 100 2.18 -11.56 -16.60
C PHE A 100 3.22 -12.68 -16.66
N PHE A 101 3.68 -13.04 -17.86
CA PHE A 101 4.79 -13.97 -18.04
C PHE A 101 6.09 -13.43 -17.42
N SER A 102 6.43 -12.16 -17.64
CA SER A 102 7.60 -11.50 -17.07
C SER A 102 7.53 -11.47 -15.53
N LEU A 103 6.35 -11.20 -14.97
CA LEU A 103 6.11 -11.28 -13.53
C LEU A 103 6.33 -12.70 -12.99
N LEU A 104 5.80 -13.71 -13.68
CA LEU A 104 5.97 -15.11 -13.31
C LEU A 104 7.46 -15.51 -13.29
N ILE A 105 8.18 -15.29 -14.40
CA ILE A 105 9.59 -15.68 -14.51
C ILE A 105 10.47 -14.91 -13.53
N SER A 106 10.27 -13.59 -13.41
CA SER A 106 11.06 -12.77 -12.47
C SER A 106 10.96 -13.29 -11.03
N GLY A 107 9.76 -13.69 -10.60
CA GLY A 107 9.60 -14.20 -9.25
C GLY A 107 10.04 -15.65 -9.05
N LEU A 108 9.94 -16.50 -10.08
CA LEU A 108 10.51 -17.85 -10.05
C LEU A 108 12.04 -17.80 -9.92
N LEU A 109 12.71 -16.90 -10.66
CA LEU A 109 14.16 -16.70 -10.54
C LEU A 109 14.55 -16.31 -9.11
N VAL A 110 13.81 -15.39 -8.49
CA VAL A 110 14.06 -15.00 -7.10
C VAL A 110 13.81 -16.15 -6.13
N ALA A 111 12.76 -16.95 -6.34
CA ALA A 111 12.48 -18.12 -5.52
C ALA A 111 13.61 -19.17 -5.58
N LEU A 112 14.17 -19.37 -6.78
CA LEU A 112 15.34 -20.23 -7.00
C LEU A 112 16.59 -19.70 -6.29
N ILE A 113 16.90 -18.40 -6.44
CA ILE A 113 18.04 -17.75 -5.78
C ILE A 113 17.92 -17.84 -4.25
N CYS A 114 16.72 -17.69 -3.71
CA CYS A 114 16.44 -17.80 -2.28
C CYS A 114 16.34 -19.25 -1.79
N LYS A 115 16.65 -20.25 -2.64
CA LYS A 115 16.62 -21.69 -2.33
C LYS A 115 15.32 -22.15 -1.67
N GLY A 116 14.19 -21.51 -1.98
CA GLY A 116 12.90 -21.85 -1.39
C GLY A 116 12.74 -21.55 0.11
N ASP A 117 13.64 -20.81 0.78
CA ASP A 117 13.48 -20.38 2.20
C ASP A 117 12.46 -19.23 2.35
N MET A 118 11.40 -19.29 1.56
CA MET A 118 10.40 -18.23 1.38
C MET A 118 9.20 -18.35 2.32
N LEU A 119 9.01 -19.52 2.93
CA LEU A 119 7.92 -19.80 3.87
C LEU A 119 8.48 -20.15 5.26
N PRO A 120 7.69 -19.95 6.33
CA PRO A 120 8.13 -20.30 7.68
C PRO A 120 8.37 -21.82 7.80
N LYS A 121 9.42 -22.23 8.52
CA LYS A 121 9.71 -23.66 8.76
C LYS A 121 8.63 -24.27 9.68
N ARG A 122 8.31 -25.56 9.50
CA ARG A 122 7.39 -26.27 10.40
C ARG A 122 8.05 -26.41 11.76
N ASN A 123 7.35 -26.06 12.82
CA ASN A 123 7.67 -26.56 14.16
C ASN A 123 6.74 -27.74 14.44
N SER A 124 7.29 -28.95 14.59
CA SER A 124 6.52 -30.20 14.70
C SER A 124 5.73 -30.34 16.01
N ASN A 125 5.99 -29.49 17.00
CA ASN A 125 5.63 -29.82 18.39
C ASN A 125 4.27 -29.28 18.87
N LYS A 126 3.46 -28.59 18.03
CA LYS A 126 2.14 -28.08 18.45
C LYS A 126 1.12 -28.03 17.31
N THR A 127 -0.11 -28.45 17.60
CA THR A 127 -1.26 -28.38 16.70
C THR A 127 -1.93 -26.99 16.75
N THR A 128 -2.29 -26.45 15.59
CA THR A 128 -2.95 -25.14 15.44
C THR A 128 -4.45 -25.29 15.68
N LYS A 129 -5.06 -24.42 16.49
CA LYS A 129 -6.50 -24.51 16.81
C LYS A 129 -7.34 -23.81 15.74
N CYS A 130 -8.56 -24.30 15.50
CA CYS A 130 -9.51 -23.70 14.55
C CYS A 130 -9.78 -22.21 14.87
N SER A 131 -9.85 -21.85 16.15
CA SER A 131 -10.04 -20.47 16.61
C SER A 131 -8.97 -19.50 16.13
N ASP A 132 -7.75 -19.97 15.88
CA ASP A 132 -6.61 -19.11 15.50
C ASP A 132 -6.69 -18.72 14.02
N TYR A 133 -7.21 -19.61 13.17
CA TYR A 133 -7.50 -19.30 11.77
C TYR A 133 -8.61 -18.25 11.65
N VAL A 134 -9.70 -18.43 12.39
CA VAL A 134 -10.85 -17.51 12.38
C VAL A 134 -10.41 -16.11 12.82
N LYS A 135 -9.68 -15.99 13.95
CA LYS A 135 -9.14 -14.71 14.41
C LYS A 135 -8.25 -14.04 13.36
N SER A 136 -7.41 -14.82 12.68
CA SER A 136 -6.50 -14.29 11.65
C SER A 136 -7.25 -13.78 10.42
N ILE A 137 -8.31 -14.48 9.98
CA ILE A 137 -9.18 -14.01 8.89
C ILE A 137 -9.85 -12.69 9.28
N PHE A 138 -10.48 -12.62 10.46
CA PHE A 138 -11.18 -11.40 10.90
C PHE A 138 -10.22 -10.21 11.09
N PHE A 139 -8.97 -10.47 11.45
CA PHE A 139 -7.95 -9.44 11.50
C PHE A 139 -7.53 -8.96 10.09
N CYS A 140 -7.28 -9.88 9.16
CA CYS A 140 -6.75 -9.57 7.83
C CYS A 140 -7.80 -9.06 6.83
N LEU A 141 -9.04 -9.55 6.90
CA LEU A 141 -10.09 -9.24 5.92
C LEU A 141 -10.38 -7.72 5.83
N PRO A 142 -10.55 -6.98 6.95
CA PRO A 142 -10.71 -5.52 6.89
C PRO A 142 -9.54 -4.80 6.20
N ILE A 143 -8.31 -5.27 6.44
CA ILE A 143 -7.10 -4.71 5.82
C ILE A 143 -7.13 -4.93 4.30
N VAL A 144 -7.49 -6.14 3.86
CA VAL A 144 -7.63 -6.46 2.43
C VAL A 144 -8.69 -5.57 1.78
N ILE A 145 -9.87 -5.44 2.39
CA ILE A 145 -10.93 -4.57 1.89
C ILE A 145 -10.45 -3.12 1.79
N SER A 146 -9.76 -2.61 2.82
CA SER A 146 -9.22 -1.25 2.80
C SER A 146 -8.22 -1.04 1.65
N ASN A 147 -7.34 -2.02 1.37
CA ASN A 147 -6.40 -1.93 0.26
C ASN A 147 -7.11 -1.94 -1.10
N VAL A 148 -8.16 -2.77 -1.26
CA VAL A 148 -8.97 -2.79 -2.50
C VAL A 148 -9.66 -1.45 -2.72
N LEU A 149 -10.23 -0.86 -1.66
CA LEU A 149 -10.84 0.47 -1.73
C LEU A 149 -9.83 1.55 -2.14
N VAL A 150 -8.64 1.55 -1.55
CA VAL A 150 -7.56 2.50 -1.92
C VAL A 150 -7.14 2.33 -3.38
N MET A 151 -7.12 1.11 -3.92
CA MET A 151 -6.82 0.86 -5.34
C MET A 151 -7.93 1.37 -6.27
N PHE A 152 -9.18 1.40 -5.79
CA PHE A 152 -10.33 1.83 -6.58
C PHE A 152 -10.49 3.36 -6.65
N VAL A 153 -10.04 4.10 -5.63
CA VAL A 153 -10.18 5.56 -5.56
C VAL A 153 -9.54 6.29 -6.76
N PRO A 154 -8.27 6.01 -7.15
CA PRO A 154 -7.67 6.66 -8.31
C PRO A 154 -8.40 6.36 -9.62
N PHE A 155 -9.04 5.20 -9.74
CA PHE A 155 -9.83 4.86 -10.93
C PHE A 155 -11.06 5.77 -11.02
N LEU A 156 -11.84 5.87 -9.94
CA LEU A 156 -13.00 6.77 -9.87
C LEU A 156 -12.61 8.22 -10.12
N GLU A 157 -11.55 8.68 -9.46
CA GLU A 157 -11.03 10.03 -9.58
C GLU A 157 -10.67 10.38 -11.02
N ARG A 158 -9.89 9.53 -11.69
CA ARG A 158 -9.49 9.75 -13.09
C ARG A 158 -10.71 9.76 -14.02
N THR A 159 -11.70 8.89 -13.79
CA THR A 159 -12.94 8.88 -14.58
C THR A 159 -13.76 10.16 -14.39
N VAL A 160 -13.87 10.68 -13.17
CA VAL A 160 -14.60 11.93 -12.92
C VAL A 160 -13.86 13.13 -13.54
N ILE A 161 -12.54 13.19 -13.40
CA ILE A 161 -11.74 14.27 -13.99
C ILE A 161 -11.79 14.20 -15.53
N ASP A 162 -11.66 13.02 -16.13
CA ASP A 162 -11.73 12.83 -17.60
C ASP A 162 -13.09 13.24 -18.19
N THR A 163 -14.18 13.05 -17.42
CA THR A 163 -15.52 13.41 -17.87
C THR A 163 -15.85 14.89 -17.70
N MET A 164 -15.24 15.57 -16.73
CA MET A 164 -15.53 16.98 -16.42
C MET A 164 -14.51 17.97 -16.99
N LEU A 165 -13.28 17.53 -17.25
CA LEU A 165 -12.16 18.37 -17.69
C LEU A 165 -11.50 17.78 -18.95
N SER A 166 -10.47 18.43 -19.49
CA SER A 166 -9.74 17.92 -20.66
C SER A 166 -8.72 16.84 -20.30
N LYS A 167 -8.41 15.98 -21.29
CA LYS A 167 -7.38 14.93 -21.17
C LYS A 167 -6.00 15.47 -20.81
N ASP A 168 -5.65 16.66 -21.29
CA ASP A 168 -4.38 17.31 -20.97
C ASP A 168 -4.30 17.69 -19.49
N ILE A 169 -5.39 18.22 -18.93
CA ILE A 169 -5.48 18.55 -17.50
C ILE A 169 -5.42 17.27 -16.65
N LEU A 170 -6.10 16.21 -17.08
CA LEU A 170 -5.99 14.90 -16.41
C LEU A 170 -4.55 14.39 -16.43
N ALA A 171 -3.86 14.49 -17.57
CA ALA A 171 -2.48 14.05 -17.69
C ALA A 171 -1.54 14.85 -16.79
N GLN A 172 -1.70 16.18 -16.73
CA GLN A 172 -0.99 17.05 -15.77
C GLN A 172 -1.25 16.63 -14.32
N TYR A 173 -2.51 16.40 -13.97
CA TYR A 173 -2.91 15.99 -12.63
C TYR A 173 -2.26 14.67 -12.22
N VAL A 174 -2.44 13.63 -13.04
CA VAL A 174 -1.93 12.28 -12.79
C VAL A 174 -0.41 12.30 -12.69
N PHE A 175 0.26 13.04 -13.57
CA PHE A 175 1.71 13.17 -13.54
C PHE A 175 2.21 13.71 -12.20
N ASN A 176 1.68 14.85 -11.75
CA ASN A 176 2.10 15.50 -10.51
C ASN A 176 1.81 14.64 -9.27
N PHE A 177 0.66 13.94 -9.25
CA PHE A 177 0.34 12.97 -8.19
C PHE A 177 1.25 11.74 -8.22
N GLU A 178 1.61 11.23 -9.39
CA GLU A 178 2.51 10.08 -9.52
C GLU A 178 3.92 10.42 -8.98
N VAL A 179 4.47 11.58 -9.35
CA VAL A 179 5.77 12.07 -8.83
C VAL A 179 5.74 12.15 -7.32
N SER A 180 4.72 12.81 -6.75
CA SER A 180 4.55 12.91 -5.30
C SER A 180 4.42 11.54 -4.63
N SER A 181 3.70 10.60 -5.26
CA SER A 181 3.52 9.24 -4.74
C SER A 181 4.84 8.48 -4.62
N LYS A 182 5.83 8.74 -5.49
CA LYS A 182 7.16 8.12 -5.38
C LYS A 182 7.93 8.65 -4.19
N ILE A 183 7.82 9.94 -3.90
CA ILE A 183 8.42 10.55 -2.71
C ILE A 183 7.85 9.90 -1.44
N SER A 184 6.53 9.80 -1.33
CA SER A 184 5.90 9.14 -0.17
C SER A 184 6.19 7.64 -0.11
N ALA A 185 6.28 6.94 -1.25
CA ALA A 185 6.63 5.53 -1.30
C ALA A 185 8.00 5.24 -0.66
N VAL A 186 9.01 6.08 -0.89
CA VAL A 186 10.33 5.95 -0.25
C VAL A 186 10.21 6.10 1.28
N VAL A 187 9.48 7.12 1.75
CA VAL A 187 9.27 7.34 3.19
C VAL A 187 8.53 6.15 3.82
N LEU A 188 7.44 5.69 3.20
CA LEU A 188 6.67 4.53 3.65
C LEU A 188 7.52 3.25 3.69
N LEU A 189 8.41 3.06 2.71
CA LEU A 189 9.34 1.94 2.69
C LEU A 189 10.30 1.99 3.89
N SER A 190 10.85 3.16 4.19
CA SER A 190 11.70 3.36 5.38
C SER A 190 10.93 3.05 6.67
N LEU A 191 9.68 3.49 6.81
CA LEU A 191 8.83 3.14 7.95
C LEU A 191 8.63 1.62 8.07
N LYS A 192 8.36 0.95 6.94
CA LYS A 192 8.12 -0.51 6.87
C LYS A 192 9.34 -1.34 7.21
N ILE A 193 10.54 -0.88 6.92
CA ILE A 193 11.79 -1.63 7.13
C ILE A 193 12.42 -1.30 8.48
N LEU A 194 12.49 -0.01 8.84
CA LEU A 194 13.24 0.46 10.00
C LEU A 194 12.38 0.58 11.26
N ILE A 195 11.11 0.96 11.12
CA ILE A 195 10.26 1.26 12.28
C ILE A 195 9.39 0.06 12.64
N TRP A 196 8.66 -0.50 11.68
CA TRP A 196 7.69 -1.56 11.93
C TRP A 196 8.25 -2.78 12.67
N PRO A 197 9.39 -3.40 12.25
CA PRO A 197 9.93 -4.56 12.95
C PRO A 197 10.39 -4.26 14.38
N ASN A 198 10.74 -3.00 14.67
CA ASN A 198 11.17 -2.60 16.00
C ASN A 198 9.99 -2.40 16.96
N ILE A 199 8.79 -2.12 16.43
CA ILE A 199 7.57 -1.96 17.23
C ILE A 199 6.98 -3.33 17.60
N VAL A 200 6.85 -4.25 16.63
CA VAL A 200 6.08 -5.51 16.78
C VAL A 200 6.87 -6.63 17.49
N ASP A 201 8.17 -6.46 17.67
CA ASP A 201 9.04 -7.44 18.33
C ASP A 201 9.12 -7.25 19.85
N SER A 202 8.01 -6.89 20.50
CA SER A 202 7.98 -6.59 21.94
C SER A 202 6.71 -7.05 22.63
N SER A 203 6.71 -7.04 23.97
CA SER A 203 5.46 -7.17 24.72
C SER A 203 4.50 -6.02 24.42
N GLU A 204 3.18 -6.24 24.48
CA GLU A 204 2.14 -5.24 24.13
C GLU A 204 2.36 -3.85 24.76
N LYS A 205 2.80 -3.80 26.02
CA LYS A 205 3.14 -2.53 26.72
C LYS A 205 4.36 -1.83 26.10
N GLU A 206 5.37 -2.60 25.72
CA GLU A 206 6.56 -2.09 25.03
C GLU A 206 6.26 -1.68 23.59
N GLU A 207 5.36 -2.37 22.87
CA GLU A 207 4.94 -1.97 21.53
C GLU A 207 4.35 -0.57 21.53
N LYS A 208 3.46 -0.28 22.49
CA LYS A 208 2.85 1.05 22.68
C LYS A 208 3.90 2.12 23.01
N ALA A 209 4.87 1.81 23.86
CA ALA A 209 5.95 2.73 24.23
C ALA A 209 6.88 3.02 23.04
N LYS A 210 7.28 1.98 22.30
CA LYS A 210 8.11 2.11 21.11
C LYS A 210 7.38 2.85 20.00
N TYR A 211 6.09 2.57 19.79
CA TYR A 211 5.24 3.34 18.88
C TYR A 211 5.34 4.83 19.22
N LYS A 212 5.03 5.25 20.46
CA LYS A 212 5.12 6.67 20.86
C LYS A 212 6.50 7.28 20.61
N LYS A 213 7.58 6.53 20.92
CA LYS A 213 8.97 6.97 20.68
C LYS A 213 9.27 7.19 19.19
N TYR A 214 8.83 6.30 18.32
CA TYR A 214 9.05 6.43 16.87
C TYR A 214 8.14 7.49 16.24
N GLY A 215 6.95 7.73 16.81
CA GLY A 215 6.01 8.72 16.29
C GLY A 215 6.55 10.13 16.23
N LEU A 216 7.29 10.55 17.27
CA LEU A 216 7.97 11.85 17.25
C LEU A 216 8.97 11.96 16.09
N LYS A 217 9.70 10.87 15.79
CA LYS A 217 10.63 10.85 14.65
C LYS A 217 9.90 10.93 13.32
N VAL A 218 8.77 10.24 13.17
CA VAL A 218 7.95 10.30 11.94
C VAL A 218 7.41 11.70 11.72
N VAL A 219 6.85 12.32 12.76
CA VAL A 219 6.36 13.71 12.69
C VAL A 219 7.50 14.68 12.35
N PHE A 220 8.68 14.52 12.97
CA PHE A 220 9.86 15.34 12.65
C PHE A 220 10.30 15.18 11.18
N VAL A 221 10.35 13.95 10.66
CA VAL A 221 10.67 13.70 9.25
C VAL A 221 9.62 14.33 8.34
N LEU A 222 8.33 14.23 8.66
CA LEU A 222 7.26 14.86 7.87
C LEU A 222 7.40 16.38 7.84
N ILE A 223 7.60 17.02 8.99
CA ILE A 223 7.80 18.47 9.09
C ILE A 223 9.05 18.87 8.29
N SER A 224 10.14 18.13 8.42
CA SER A 224 11.39 18.40 7.68
C SER A 224 11.20 18.27 6.17
N THR A 225 10.50 17.22 5.71
CA THR A 225 10.18 17.03 4.29
C THR A 225 9.31 18.15 3.76
N VAL A 226 8.27 18.57 4.50
CA VAL A 226 7.42 19.70 4.11
C VAL A 226 8.23 20.99 4.05
N ALA A 227 9.11 21.24 5.03
CA ALA A 227 10.00 22.42 5.03
C ALA A 227 10.96 22.42 3.83
N ILE A 228 11.57 21.28 3.50
CA ILE A 228 12.45 21.13 2.33
C ILE A 228 11.66 21.40 1.05
N ILE A 229 10.45 20.87 0.92
CA ILE A 229 9.63 21.09 -0.28
C ILE A 229 9.14 22.55 -0.35
N PHE A 230 8.89 23.21 0.77
CA PHE A 230 8.54 24.62 0.77
C PHE A 230 9.70 25.51 0.32
N VAL A 231 10.93 25.23 0.77
CA VAL A 231 12.11 26.03 0.45
C VAL A 231 12.70 25.69 -0.94
N PHE A 232 12.80 24.41 -1.26
CA PHE A 232 13.49 23.91 -2.45
C PHE A 232 12.56 23.23 -3.47
N GLY A 233 11.28 23.04 -3.15
CA GLY A 233 10.39 22.26 -4.02
C GLY A 233 10.16 22.91 -5.37
N ARG A 234 10.01 24.23 -5.44
CA ARG A 234 9.87 24.95 -6.72
C ARG A 234 11.09 24.84 -7.63
N PRO A 235 12.31 25.20 -7.19
CA PRO A 235 13.48 25.08 -8.05
C PRO A 235 13.76 23.62 -8.45
N LEU A 236 13.58 22.66 -7.54
CA LEU A 236 13.74 21.24 -7.89
C LEU A 236 12.68 20.75 -8.88
N TYR A 237 11.45 21.24 -8.77
CA TYR A 237 10.36 20.91 -9.69
C TYR A 237 10.61 21.50 -11.08
N GLU A 238 11.01 22.77 -11.17
CA GLU A 238 11.32 23.44 -12.43
C GLU A 238 12.50 22.73 -13.15
N ILE A 239 13.58 22.40 -12.43
CA ILE A 239 14.69 21.60 -12.97
C ILE A 239 14.22 20.24 -13.48
N MET A 240 13.30 19.57 -12.77
CA MET A 240 12.76 18.28 -13.19
C MET A 240 11.91 18.41 -14.46
N ILE A 241 11.09 19.46 -14.57
CA ILE A 241 10.31 19.74 -15.78
C ILE A 241 11.27 19.96 -16.96
N ASP A 242 12.23 20.88 -16.82
CA ASP A 242 13.12 21.28 -17.91
C ASP A 242 14.01 20.14 -18.43
N LEU A 243 14.50 19.27 -17.54
CA LEU A 243 15.42 18.20 -17.91
C LEU A 243 14.74 16.94 -18.48
N PHE A 244 13.48 16.68 -18.09
CA PHE A 244 12.88 15.36 -18.32
C PHE A 244 11.49 15.42 -18.95
N LEU A 245 10.85 16.58 -19.04
CA LEU A 245 9.41 16.67 -19.34
C LEU A 245 9.08 17.84 -20.27
N SER A 246 7.88 17.78 -20.86
CA SER A 246 7.31 18.90 -21.61
C SER A 246 6.77 19.95 -20.64
N GLU A 247 6.92 21.24 -20.98
CA GLU A 247 6.29 22.37 -20.26
C GLU A 247 4.79 22.19 -20.08
N SER A 248 4.14 21.41 -20.96
CA SER A 248 2.72 21.06 -20.85
C SER A 248 2.35 20.30 -19.57
N TYR A 249 3.31 19.80 -18.80
CA TYR A 249 3.10 19.14 -17.50
C TYR A 249 3.35 20.05 -16.28
N ASN A 250 3.84 21.27 -16.52
CA ASN A 250 4.20 22.22 -15.46
C ASN A 250 2.95 22.77 -14.76
N ASN A 251 2.71 22.28 -13.54
CA ASN A 251 1.68 22.81 -12.66
C ASN A 251 2.14 22.69 -11.20
N PHE A 252 2.97 23.66 -10.77
CA PHE A 252 3.55 23.67 -9.43
C PHE A 252 2.48 23.70 -8.31
N ILE A 253 1.33 24.32 -8.54
CA ILE A 253 0.24 24.36 -7.54
C ILE A 253 -0.33 22.95 -7.33
N VAL A 254 -0.62 22.22 -8.40
CA VAL A 254 -1.08 20.81 -8.31
C VAL A 254 -0.01 19.94 -7.66
N PHE A 255 1.27 20.13 -8.00
CA PHE A 255 2.37 19.45 -7.35
C PHE A 255 2.41 19.68 -5.83
N LEU A 256 2.23 20.92 -5.38
CA LEU A 256 2.22 21.26 -3.95
C LEU A 256 1.06 20.57 -3.20
N TYR A 257 -0.14 20.53 -3.80
CA TYR A 257 -1.26 19.77 -3.24
C TYR A 257 -0.99 18.27 -3.21
N ALA A 258 -0.41 17.73 -4.28
CA ALA A 258 -0.04 16.31 -4.36
C ALA A 258 0.98 15.94 -3.27
N VAL A 259 1.97 16.79 -3.01
CA VAL A 259 2.93 16.62 -1.90
C VAL A 259 2.21 16.65 -0.56
N THR A 260 1.31 17.61 -0.36
CA THR A 260 0.55 17.74 0.90
C THR A 260 -0.28 16.49 1.15
N PHE A 261 -0.99 16.00 0.13
CA PHE A 261 -1.71 14.74 0.17
C PHE A 261 -0.80 13.55 0.52
N SER A 262 0.39 13.46 -0.09
CA SER A 262 1.39 12.43 0.19
C SER A 262 1.88 12.49 1.65
N ALA A 263 2.17 13.67 2.17
CA ALA A 263 2.61 13.85 3.56
C ALA A 263 1.51 13.43 4.55
N LEU A 264 0.27 13.83 4.31
CA LEU A 264 -0.89 13.41 5.11
C LEU A 264 -1.12 11.90 5.00
N SER A 265 -0.91 11.30 3.82
CA SER A 265 -1.04 9.85 3.64
C SER A 265 0.01 9.06 4.43
N VAL A 266 1.24 9.57 4.51
CA VAL A 266 2.28 9.00 5.38
C VAL A 266 1.90 9.11 6.86
N LEU A 267 1.34 10.25 7.28
CA LEU A 267 0.83 10.43 8.64
C LEU A 267 -0.31 9.47 8.95
N LEU A 268 -1.29 9.35 8.05
CA LEU A 268 -2.40 8.41 8.15
C LEU A 268 -1.91 6.97 8.24
N TYR A 269 -0.92 6.59 7.42
CA TYR A 269 -0.29 5.27 7.50
C TYR A 269 0.31 5.02 8.88
N TYR A 270 1.03 5.99 9.44
CA TYR A 270 1.61 5.89 10.77
C TYR A 270 0.54 5.79 11.88
N ILE A 271 -0.56 6.52 11.76
CA ILE A 271 -1.71 6.42 12.69
C ILE A 271 -2.35 5.03 12.57
N ASN A 272 -2.52 4.51 11.36
CA ASN A 272 -3.08 3.17 11.13
C ASN A 272 -2.21 2.06 11.73
N LEU A 273 -0.90 2.26 11.95
CA LEU A 273 -0.10 1.31 12.73
C LEU A 273 -0.64 1.15 14.16
N SER A 274 -1.13 2.23 14.79
CA SER A 274 -1.77 2.13 16.12
C SER A 274 -3.05 1.30 16.11
N VAL A 275 -3.79 1.35 14.99
CA VAL A 275 -5.03 0.58 14.79
C VAL A 275 -4.71 -0.91 14.58
N LEU A 276 -3.62 -1.20 13.86
CA LEU A 276 -3.11 -2.57 13.72
C LEU A 276 -2.68 -3.14 15.07
N LEU A 277 -1.94 -2.37 15.87
CA LEU A 277 -1.49 -2.77 17.20
C LEU A 277 -2.64 -2.95 18.19
N SER A 278 -3.72 -2.18 18.07
CA SER A 278 -4.91 -2.33 18.92
C SER A 278 -5.83 -3.49 18.50
N GLY A 279 -5.55 -4.16 17.38
CA GLY A 279 -6.38 -5.24 16.84
C GLY A 279 -7.70 -4.76 16.22
N LYS A 280 -7.98 -3.45 16.21
CA LYS A 280 -9.24 -2.86 15.74
C LYS A 280 -9.21 -2.61 14.22
N THR A 281 -8.84 -3.61 13.42
CA THR A 281 -8.57 -3.44 11.97
C THR A 281 -9.78 -2.97 11.15
N TYR A 282 -11.02 -3.18 11.64
CA TYR A 282 -12.24 -2.64 11.06
C TYR A 282 -12.25 -1.11 10.94
N ILE A 283 -11.55 -0.40 11.84
CA ILE A 283 -11.42 1.07 11.79
C ILE A 283 -10.73 1.49 10.47
N MET A 284 -9.77 0.70 9.97
CA MET A 284 -9.10 1.00 8.70
C MET A 284 -10.06 0.95 7.51
N THR A 285 -10.98 -0.02 7.49
CA THR A 285 -11.99 -0.13 6.43
C THR A 285 -12.98 1.02 6.47
N ILE A 286 -13.52 1.34 7.65
CA ILE A 286 -14.47 2.44 7.81
C ILE A 286 -13.80 3.77 7.47
N GLY A 287 -12.57 3.98 7.95
CA GLY A 287 -11.78 5.17 7.62
C GLY A 287 -11.54 5.30 6.11
N CYS A 288 -11.24 4.19 5.43
CA CYS A 288 -11.10 4.20 3.97
C CYS A 288 -12.41 4.54 3.25
N LEU A 289 -13.55 4.01 3.71
CA LEU A 289 -14.86 4.37 3.16
C LEU A 289 -15.18 5.85 3.34
N ILE A 290 -14.84 6.43 4.49
CA ILE A 290 -14.99 7.87 4.75
C ILE A 290 -14.12 8.68 3.80
N ILE A 291 -12.85 8.28 3.61
CA ILE A 291 -11.94 8.94 2.65
C ILE A 291 -12.53 8.86 1.24
N SER A 292 -12.88 7.67 0.78
CA SER A 292 -13.44 7.45 -0.57
C SER A 292 -14.72 8.25 -0.80
N PHE A 293 -15.65 8.22 0.15
CA PHE A 293 -16.91 8.96 0.07
C PHE A 293 -16.67 10.47 0.09
N SER A 294 -15.89 10.97 1.06
CA SER A 294 -15.56 12.39 1.15
C SER A 294 -14.84 12.89 -0.10
N HIS A 295 -13.94 12.08 -0.67
CA HIS A 295 -13.23 12.42 -1.88
C HIS A 295 -14.17 12.47 -3.09
N TYR A 296 -15.01 11.46 -3.26
CA TYR A 296 -15.99 11.44 -4.35
C TYR A 296 -16.97 12.62 -4.26
N THR A 297 -17.51 12.89 -3.07
CA THR A 297 -18.34 14.07 -2.83
C THR A 297 -17.59 15.36 -3.18
N GLY A 298 -16.35 15.51 -2.71
CA GLY A 298 -15.55 16.68 -3.04
C GLY A 298 -15.25 16.81 -4.54
N LEU A 299 -15.04 15.71 -5.26
CA LEU A 299 -14.86 15.74 -6.71
C LEU A 299 -16.10 16.30 -7.41
N VAL A 300 -17.29 15.76 -7.10
CA VAL A 300 -18.54 16.16 -7.75
C VAL A 300 -18.88 17.64 -7.49
N TYR A 301 -18.57 18.18 -6.32
CA TYR A 301 -18.90 19.57 -5.98
C TYR A 301 -17.80 20.59 -6.28
N LEU A 302 -16.53 20.25 -6.08
CA LEU A 302 -15.42 21.21 -6.18
C LEU A 302 -14.82 21.26 -7.59
N VAL A 303 -14.82 20.15 -8.35
CA VAL A 303 -14.25 20.14 -9.70
C VAL A 303 -15.01 21.08 -10.65
N PRO A 304 -16.36 21.14 -10.65
CA PRO A 304 -17.08 22.09 -11.50
C PRO A 304 -16.78 23.57 -11.20
N ILE A 305 -16.40 23.90 -9.98
CA ILE A 305 -16.18 25.29 -9.53
C ILE A 305 -14.70 25.70 -9.65
N TYR A 306 -13.78 24.81 -9.25
CA TYR A 306 -12.35 25.10 -9.11
C TYR A 306 -11.47 24.30 -10.08
N GLY A 307 -12.07 23.53 -10.98
CA GLY A 307 -11.35 22.67 -11.93
C GLY A 307 -10.46 21.66 -11.21
N VAL A 308 -9.23 21.47 -11.72
CA VAL A 308 -8.25 20.51 -11.19
C VAL A 308 -7.82 20.82 -9.75
N ILE A 309 -7.88 22.09 -9.34
CA ILE A 309 -7.58 22.50 -7.96
C ILE A 309 -8.67 21.97 -7.03
N GLY A 310 -9.93 21.93 -7.48
CA GLY A 310 -11.03 21.31 -6.74
C GLY A 310 -10.79 19.84 -6.44
N ALA A 311 -10.25 19.09 -7.40
CA ALA A 311 -9.83 17.69 -7.19
C ALA A 311 -8.72 17.58 -6.14
N CYS A 312 -7.70 18.43 -6.23
CA CYS A 312 -6.61 18.49 -5.28
C CYS A 312 -7.08 18.75 -3.84
N ILE A 313 -7.98 19.74 -3.66
CA ILE A 313 -8.56 20.08 -2.36
C ILE A 313 -9.35 18.88 -1.81
N SER A 314 -10.15 18.24 -2.65
CA SER A 314 -10.90 17.04 -2.28
C SER A 314 -9.99 15.92 -1.74
N SER A 315 -8.86 15.66 -2.40
CA SER A 315 -7.87 14.65 -1.96
C SER A 315 -7.28 14.99 -0.58
N VAL A 316 -6.90 16.25 -0.35
CA VAL A 316 -6.34 16.68 0.95
C VAL A 316 -7.38 16.62 2.06
N VAL A 317 -8.60 17.10 1.81
CA VAL A 317 -9.71 17.12 2.79
C VAL A 317 -10.12 15.70 3.18
N SER A 318 -10.26 14.81 2.20
CA SER A 318 -10.68 13.42 2.44
C SER A 318 -9.68 12.64 3.31
N VAL A 319 -8.37 12.73 3.03
CA VAL A 319 -7.34 12.10 3.87
C VAL A 319 -7.32 12.71 5.28
N SER A 320 -7.51 14.03 5.39
CA SER A 320 -7.62 14.72 6.68
C SER A 320 -8.80 14.19 7.50
N ALA A 321 -9.95 13.97 6.87
CA ALA A 321 -11.11 13.34 7.52
C ALA A 321 -10.78 11.92 8.02
N GLY A 322 -10.07 11.13 7.22
CA GLY A 322 -9.60 9.80 7.61
C GLY A 322 -8.62 9.81 8.79
N ILE A 323 -7.74 10.81 8.87
CA ILE A 323 -6.82 11.02 10.00
C ILE A 323 -7.63 11.31 11.26
N VAL A 324 -8.55 12.28 11.22
CA VAL A 324 -9.39 12.66 12.36
C VAL A 324 -10.20 11.45 12.84
N PHE A 325 -10.84 10.72 11.92
CA PHE A 325 -11.57 9.51 12.23
C PHE A 325 -10.70 8.48 12.96
N SER A 326 -9.52 8.16 12.41
CA SER A 326 -8.63 7.16 12.98
C SER A 326 -8.11 7.55 14.38
N LEU A 327 -7.86 8.84 14.62
CA LEU A 327 -7.45 9.36 15.93
C LEU A 327 -8.58 9.28 16.96
N VAL A 328 -9.80 9.67 16.59
CA VAL A 328 -10.98 9.66 17.48
C VAL A 328 -11.35 8.22 17.86
N PHE A 329 -11.46 7.33 16.88
CA PHE A 329 -11.92 5.96 17.11
C PHE A 329 -10.84 5.03 17.68
N ASN A 330 -9.57 5.44 17.64
CA ASN A 330 -8.48 4.75 18.33
C ASN A 330 -7.89 5.57 19.51
N PHE A 331 -8.65 6.53 20.04
CA PHE A 331 -8.18 7.47 21.07
C PHE A 331 -7.64 6.78 22.34
N GLU A 332 -8.25 5.66 22.75
CA GLU A 332 -7.81 4.86 23.89
C GLU A 332 -6.37 4.33 23.74
N PHE A 333 -5.91 4.10 22.50
CA PHE A 333 -4.53 3.73 22.26
C PHE A 333 -3.58 4.89 22.57
N PHE A 334 -4.01 6.14 22.42
CA PHE A 334 -3.17 7.30 22.69
C PHE A 334 -3.17 7.65 24.18
N VAL A 335 -4.32 7.51 24.86
CA VAL A 335 -4.47 7.84 26.28
C VAL A 335 -4.05 6.66 27.17
N ASN A 336 -3.16 6.90 28.13
CA ASN A 336 -2.88 5.95 29.20
C ASN A 336 -3.97 6.04 30.26
N ARG A 337 -5.16 5.52 30.01
CA ARG A 337 -6.06 5.22 31.13
C ARG A 337 -5.48 4.01 31.85
N LYS A 338 -4.90 4.23 33.03
CA LYS A 338 -4.89 3.19 34.06
C LYS A 338 -6.34 2.74 34.16
N LYS A 339 -6.66 1.51 33.77
CA LYS A 339 -7.87 0.87 34.29
C LYS A 339 -7.67 0.92 35.80
N VAL A 340 -8.38 1.82 36.47
CA VAL A 340 -8.59 1.71 37.90
C VAL A 340 -9.32 0.38 38.02
N SER A 341 -8.61 -0.65 38.47
CA SER A 341 -9.20 -1.85 38.98
C SER A 341 -10.15 -1.38 40.09
N ASN A 342 -11.46 -1.39 39.81
CA ASN A 342 -12.43 -1.51 40.88
C ASN A 342 -12.27 -2.92 41.45
N GLU A 343 -11.21 -3.10 42.24
CA GLU A 343 -11.19 -4.04 43.34
C GLU A 343 -11.53 -3.24 44.61
N SER A 344 -12.41 -3.80 45.44
CA SER A 344 -13.09 -3.25 46.63
C SER A 344 -14.28 -2.32 46.30
N ILE A 345 -15.51 -2.59 46.74
CA ILE A 345 -15.99 -3.33 47.92
C ILE A 345 -17.11 -4.31 47.53
#